data_AF-A0A1D2X376-F1
#
_entry.id   AF-A0A1D2X376-F1
#
_cell.length_a   1.000
_cell.length_b   1.000
_cell.length_c   1.000
_cell.angle_alpha   90.00
_cell.angle_beta   90.00
_cell.angle_gamma   90.00
#
_symmetry.space_group_name_H-M   'P 1'
#
loop_
_entity.id
_entity.type
_entity.pdbx_description
1 polymer ?
#
loop_
_entity_poly.entity_id
_entity_poly.type
_entity_poly.pdbx_seq_one_letter_code
_entity_poly.pdbx_strand_id
1 'polypeptide(L)'
;MAKLHTHFNDGDFLNHKEYAFEIMEYLSEHPEELNLYNLLFEYGFKDSLISHKLKEFFVSGEYDVYLHEQRVADIHNTLIPLDEFPQWFVNKFPQWKDLFYY
;
A
#
# COMPACT_ATOMS: atom_id res chain seq x y z
N MET A 1 -11.63 -6.83 21.79
CA MET A 1 -10.75 -5.68 21.47
C MET A 1 -9.89 -6.13 20.30
N ALA A 2 -9.98 -5.44 19.16
CA ALA A 2 -9.13 -5.74 18.00
C ALA A 2 -7.65 -5.45 18.36
N LYS A 3 -6.73 -6.31 17.90
CA LYS A 3 -5.31 -6.19 18.19
C LYS A 3 -4.58 -5.71 16.94
N LEU A 4 -3.54 -4.88 17.11
CA LEU A 4 -2.65 -4.54 16.01
C LEU A 4 -1.80 -5.77 15.61
N HIS A 5 -1.82 -6.12 14.32
CA HIS A 5 -1.02 -7.20 13.76
C HIS A 5 0.13 -6.67 12.90
N THR A 6 1.23 -7.44 12.86
CA THR A 6 2.43 -7.08 12.07
C THR A 6 2.33 -7.50 10.60
N HIS A 7 1.26 -8.22 10.25
CA HIS A 7 1.02 -8.75 8.93
C HIS A 7 -0.42 -8.48 8.56
N PHE A 8 -0.66 -8.45 7.25
CA PHE A 8 -2.01 -8.36 6.73
C PHE A 8 -2.72 -9.71 6.84
N ASN A 9 -4.05 -9.64 6.85
CA ASN A 9 -4.93 -10.78 6.69
C ASN A 9 -5.64 -10.67 5.34
N ASP A 10 -5.60 -11.75 4.56
CA ASP A 10 -6.23 -11.82 3.23
C ASP A 10 -7.72 -11.52 3.28
N GLY A 11 -8.40 -11.90 4.37
CA GLY A 11 -9.81 -11.57 4.58
C GLY A 11 -10.05 -10.07 4.67
N ASP A 12 -9.17 -9.34 5.34
CA ASP A 12 -9.34 -7.90 5.57
C ASP A 12 -9.06 -7.09 4.31
N PHE A 13 -8.09 -7.51 3.49
CA PHE A 13 -7.91 -6.97 2.14
C PHE A 13 -9.17 -7.13 1.28
N LEU A 14 -9.84 -8.28 1.35
CA LEU A 14 -11.05 -8.53 0.57
C LEU A 14 -12.28 -7.81 1.14
N ASN A 15 -12.31 -7.56 2.44
CA ASN A 15 -13.39 -6.81 3.10
C ASN A 15 -13.27 -5.30 2.87
N HIS A 16 -12.04 -4.80 2.68
CA HIS A 16 -11.73 -3.37 2.55
C HIS A 16 -11.12 -3.01 1.20
N LYS A 17 -11.76 -3.44 0.10
CA LYS A 17 -11.29 -3.16 -1.26
C LYS A 17 -11.35 -1.68 -1.61
N GLU A 18 -12.26 -0.95 -0.99
CA GLU A 18 -12.41 0.50 -1.12
C GLU A 18 -11.13 1.25 -0.78
N TYR A 19 -10.36 0.79 0.20
CA TYR A 19 -9.11 1.44 0.59
C TYR A 19 -8.07 1.40 -0.54
N ALA A 20 -8.07 0.37 -1.39
CA ALA A 20 -7.14 0.35 -2.52
C ALA A 20 -7.40 1.52 -3.49
N PHE A 21 -8.66 1.89 -3.71
CA PHE A 21 -8.98 3.03 -4.56
C PHE A 21 -8.63 4.37 -3.89
N GLU A 22 -8.91 4.49 -2.59
CA GLU A 22 -8.54 5.68 -1.81
C GLU A 22 -7.02 5.86 -1.74
N ILE A 23 -6.26 4.77 -1.61
CA ILE A 23 -4.80 4.79 -1.62
C ILE A 23 -4.28 5.21 -3.00
N MET A 24 -4.86 4.73 -4.10
CA MET A 24 -4.49 5.18 -5.45
C MET A 24 -4.73 6.68 -5.63
N GLU A 25 -5.89 7.20 -5.19
CA GLU A 25 -6.21 8.62 -5.25
C GLU A 25 -5.21 9.44 -4.43
N TYR A 26 -4.92 9.02 -3.19
CA TYR A 26 -3.93 9.65 -2.35
C TYR A 26 -2.52 9.65 -2.99
N LEU A 27 -2.10 8.54 -3.59
CA LEU A 27 -0.81 8.43 -4.27
C LEU A 27 -0.69 9.29 -5.53
N SER A 28 -1.81 9.67 -6.15
CA SER A 28 -1.78 10.64 -7.26
C SER A 28 -1.34 12.04 -6.81
N GLU A 29 -1.57 12.37 -5.54
CA GLU A 29 -1.14 13.63 -4.92
C GLU A 29 0.19 13.49 -4.16
N HIS A 30 0.51 12.27 -3.69
CA HIS A 30 1.67 11.94 -2.86
C HIS A 30 2.49 10.75 -3.41
N PRO A 31 3.07 10.88 -4.61
CA PRO A 31 3.80 9.78 -5.25
C PRO A 31 5.07 9.35 -4.49
N GLU A 32 5.59 10.20 -3.60
CA GLU A 32 6.76 9.91 -2.77
C GLU A 32 6.51 8.84 -1.68
N GLU A 33 5.26 8.45 -1.44
CA GLU A 33 4.88 7.51 -0.38
C GLU A 33 5.07 6.05 -0.81
N LEU A 34 6.32 5.69 -1.11
CA LEU A 34 6.74 4.42 -1.72
C LEU A 34 6.24 3.16 -0.99
N ASN A 35 6.03 3.22 0.34
CA ASN A 35 5.51 2.08 1.09
C ASN A 35 4.03 1.76 0.78
N LEU A 36 3.24 2.74 0.33
CA LEU A 36 1.83 2.52 -0.04
C LEU A 36 1.68 1.80 -1.38
N TYR A 37 2.64 1.98 -2.29
CA TYR A 37 2.66 1.23 -3.54
C TYR A 37 2.81 -0.27 -3.28
N ASN A 38 3.66 -0.69 -2.33
CA ASN A 38 3.77 -2.09 -1.92
C ASN A 38 2.42 -2.65 -1.46
N LEU A 39 1.70 -1.88 -0.64
CA LEU A 39 0.37 -2.25 -0.18
C LEU A 39 -0.62 -2.41 -1.35
N LEU A 40 -0.58 -1.51 -2.33
CA LEU A 40 -1.40 -1.61 -3.53
C LEU A 40 -1.09 -2.86 -4.36
N PHE A 41 0.18 -3.24 -4.51
CA PHE A 41 0.52 -4.48 -5.20
C PHE A 41 -0.04 -5.71 -4.48
N GLU A 42 0.00 -5.75 -3.15
CA GLU A 42 -0.62 -6.81 -2.36
C GLU A 42 -2.13 -6.92 -2.65
N TYR A 43 -2.85 -5.79 -2.72
CA TYR A 43 -4.25 -5.78 -3.18
C TYR A 43 -4.40 -6.34 -4.60
N GLY A 44 -3.55 -5.90 -5.53
CA GLY A 44 -3.58 -6.32 -6.93
C GLY A 44 -3.31 -7.80 -7.15
N PHE A 45 -2.55 -8.45 -6.27
CA PHE A 45 -2.36 -9.91 -6.29
C PHE A 45 -3.59 -10.67 -5.79
N LYS A 46 -4.37 -10.06 -4.89
CA LYS A 46 -5.53 -10.70 -4.23
C LYS A 46 -6.85 -10.42 -4.95
N ASP A 47 -6.94 -9.36 -5.74
CA ASP A 47 -8.16 -8.97 -6.43
C ASP A 47 -7.90 -8.52 -7.88
N SER A 48 -8.60 -9.16 -8.83
CA SER A 48 -8.41 -8.92 -10.26
C SER A 48 -8.95 -7.58 -10.75
N LEU A 49 -9.99 -7.02 -10.10
CA LEU A 49 -10.49 -5.68 -10.41
C LEU A 49 -9.45 -4.64 -10.01
N ILE A 50 -8.88 -4.77 -8.81
CA ILE A 50 -7.82 -3.88 -8.35
C ILE A 50 -6.56 -4.03 -9.22
N SER A 51 -6.19 -5.26 -9.59
CA SER A 51 -5.11 -5.54 -10.54
C SER A 51 -5.28 -4.79 -11.86
N HIS A 52 -6.50 -4.77 -12.41
CA HIS A 52 -6.80 -4.03 -13.63
C HIS A 52 -6.66 -2.52 -13.42
N LYS A 53 -7.17 -1.99 -12.31
CA LYS A 53 -7.10 -0.57 -11.95
C LYS A 53 -5.69 -0.09 -11.70
N LEU A 54 -4.83 -0.91 -11.07
CA LEU A 54 -3.41 -0.62 -10.94
C LEU A 54 -2.73 -0.49 -12.30
N LYS A 55 -3.05 -1.38 -13.25
CA LYS A 55 -2.49 -1.27 -14.59
C LYS A 55 -2.87 0.05 -15.24
N GLU A 56 -4.12 0.49 -15.11
CA GLU A 56 -4.55 1.80 -15.60
C GLU A 56 -3.81 2.96 -14.90
N PHE A 57 -3.66 2.88 -13.58
CA PHE A 57 -2.95 3.87 -12.77
C PHE A 57 -1.49 4.04 -13.21
N PHE A 58 -0.82 2.94 -13.57
CA PHE A 58 0.59 2.90 -13.94
C PHE A 58 0.91 3.18 -15.42
N VAL A 59 -0.10 3.29 -16.29
CA VAL A 59 0.08 3.43 -17.75
C VAL A 59 0.74 4.76 -18.17
N SER A 60 0.86 5.74 -17.27
CA SER A 60 1.50 7.04 -17.52
C SER A 60 3.04 7.03 -17.50
N GLY A 61 3.71 5.87 -17.32
CA GLY A 61 5.17 5.79 -17.13
C GLY A 61 5.61 6.00 -15.69
N GLU A 62 4.66 6.21 -14.78
CA GLU A 62 4.89 6.33 -13.33
C GLU A 62 5.39 5.04 -12.69
N TYR A 63 5.14 3.88 -13.30
CA TYR A 63 5.60 2.59 -12.75
C TYR A 63 7.11 2.42 -12.81
N ASP A 64 7.75 2.78 -13.92
CA ASP A 64 9.21 2.67 -14.04
C ASP A 64 9.91 3.67 -13.11
N VAL A 65 9.33 4.86 -12.93
CA VAL A 65 9.78 5.86 -11.96
C VAL A 65 9.65 5.31 -10.53
N TYR A 66 8.49 4.78 -10.17
CA TYR A 66 8.28 4.12 -8.88
C TYR A 66 9.29 2.99 -8.63
N LEU A 67 9.50 2.08 -9.59
CA LEU A 67 10.44 0.98 -9.44
C LEU A 67 11.88 1.48 -9.22
N HIS A 68 12.25 2.56 -9.91
CA HIS A 68 13.53 3.20 -9.71
C HIS A 68 13.66 3.80 -8.30
N GLU A 69 12.70 4.62 -7.89
CA GLU A 69 12.69 5.30 -6.59
C GLU A 69 12.63 4.31 -5.43
N GLN A 70 11.81 3.26 -5.55
CA GLN A 70 11.75 2.18 -4.58
C GLN A 70 13.09 1.48 -4.44
N ARG A 71 13.77 1.16 -5.55
CA ARG A 71 15.09 0.54 -5.51
C ARG A 71 16.13 1.43 -4.85
N VAL A 72 16.10 2.74 -5.14
CA VAL A 72 16.98 3.71 -4.49
C VAL A 72 16.70 3.76 -2.98
N ALA A 73 15.43 3.84 -2.58
CA ALA A 73 15.02 3.88 -1.19
C ALA A 73 15.42 2.61 -0.41
N ASP A 74 15.31 1.44 -1.05
CA ASP A 74 15.76 0.15 -0.50
C ASP A 74 17.28 0.13 -0.27
N ILE A 75 18.06 0.52 -1.28
CA ILE A 75 19.53 0.62 -1.18
C ILE A 75 19.96 1.56 -0.05
N HIS A 76 19.26 2.67 0.12
CA HIS A 76 19.56 3.68 1.13
C HIS A 76 18.90 3.42 2.49
N ASN A 77 18.15 2.31 2.66
CA ASN A 77 17.38 1.99 3.86
C ASN A 77 16.46 3.13 4.32
N THR A 78 15.81 3.82 3.39
CA THR A 78 14.86 4.91 3.69
C THR A 78 13.40 4.45 3.65
N LEU A 79 13.15 3.20 3.28
CA LEU A 79 11.84 2.56 3.41
C LEU A 79 11.55 2.22 4.86
N ILE A 80 10.27 2.17 5.21
CA ILE A 80 9.86 1.74 6.56
C ILE A 80 10.09 0.22 6.64
N PRO A 81 10.80 -0.28 7.66
CA PRO A 81 10.96 -1.72 7.89
C PRO A 81 9.60 -2.43 8.00
N LEU A 82 9.51 -3.66 7.51
CA LEU A 82 8.25 -4.41 7.47
C LEU A 82 7.60 -4.62 8.85
N ASP A 83 8.39 -4.75 9.90
CA ASP A 83 7.94 -4.89 11.28
C ASP A 83 7.45 -3.57 11.90
N GLU A 84 7.96 -2.43 11.41
CA GLU A 84 7.54 -1.09 11.84
C GLU A 84 6.38 -0.53 10.99
N PHE A 85 6.20 -1.04 9.77
CA PHE A 85 5.22 -0.56 8.80
C PHE A 85 3.79 -0.48 9.35
N PRO A 86 3.24 -1.51 10.03
CA PRO A 86 1.86 -1.48 10.52
C PRO A 86 1.60 -0.37 11.53
N GLN A 87 2.55 -0.15 12.44
CA GLN A 87 2.43 0.89 13.46
C GLN A 87 2.56 2.29 12.84
N TRP A 88 3.50 2.47 11.91
CA TRP A 88 3.63 3.71 11.14
C TRP A 88 2.37 4.00 10.32
N PHE A 89 1.86 3.00 9.61
CA PHE A 89 0.71 3.11 8.73
C PHE A 89 -0.53 3.53 9.50
N VAL A 90 -0.85 2.84 10.60
CA VAL A 90 -2.04 3.17 11.42
C VAL A 90 -1.93 4.56 12.02
N ASN A 91 -0.73 4.98 12.43
CA ASN A 91 -0.52 6.31 13.01
C ASN A 91 -0.71 7.42 11.97
N LYS A 92 -0.26 7.20 10.74
CA LYS A 92 -0.31 8.18 9.65
C LYS A 92 -1.65 8.17 8.92
N PHE A 93 -2.24 7.00 8.74
CA PHE A 93 -3.48 6.74 8.00
C PHE A 93 -4.51 6.00 8.87
N PRO A 94 -5.00 6.64 9.96
CA PRO A 94 -5.92 5.99 10.89
C PRO A 94 -7.25 5.56 10.26
N GLN A 95 -7.62 6.12 9.11
CA GLN A 95 -8.82 5.74 8.35
C GLN A 95 -8.74 4.34 7.72
N TRP A 96 -7.52 3.82 7.49
CA TRP A 96 -7.29 2.49 6.89
C TRP A 96 -6.79 1.46 7.91
N LYS A 97 -6.87 1.78 9.20
CA LYS A 97 -6.32 0.94 10.28
C LYS A 97 -6.89 -0.48 10.28
N ASP A 98 -8.09 -0.69 9.74
CA ASP A 98 -8.80 -1.97 9.80
C ASP A 98 -8.05 -3.07 9.00
N LEU A 99 -7.09 -2.70 8.14
CA LEU A 99 -6.14 -3.65 7.52
C LEU A 99 -5.20 -4.35 8.51
N PHE A 100 -5.02 -3.78 9.71
CA PHE A 100 -4.10 -4.28 10.73
C PHE A 100 -4.77 -4.56 12.08
N TYR A 101 -6.07 -4.28 12.23
CA TYR A 101 -6.82 -4.49 13.47
C TYR A 101 -7.87 -5.59 13.31
N TYR A 102 -7.52 -6.81 13.73
CA TYR A 102 -8.42 -7.98 13.73
C TYR A 102 -8.19 -8.90 14.94
#